data_AF-K2JW58-F1
#
_entry.id   AF-K2JW58-F1
#
_cell.length_a   1.000
_cell.length_b   1.000
_cell.length_c   1.000
_cell.angle_alpha   90.00
_cell.angle_beta   90.00
_cell.angle_gamma   90.00
#
_symmetry.space_group_name_H-M   'P 1'
#
loop_
_entity.id
_entity.type
_entity.pdbx_description
1 polymer ?
#
loop_
_entity_poly.entity_id
_entity_poly.type
_entity_poly.pdbx_seq_one_letter_code
_entity_poly.pdbx_strand_id
1 'polypeptide(L)'
;MHGPAEDSEERQQLADEMKVFGASDEDVAEFLRSRKDLDADFYVYEENWPTVLWFLEVSDQFTFTQGICTGVNLPGIKADADMAERDYTSAQYKSLRTMMRTAVKELNARMET
;
A
#
# COMPACT_ATOMS: atom_id res chain seq x y z
N MET A 1 3.96 -2.68 0.02
CA MET A 1 5.08 -3.62 -0.14
C MET A 1 5.96 -2.99 -1.20
N HIS A 2 7.01 -2.26 -0.80
CA HIS A 2 7.97 -1.74 -1.76
C HIS A 2 8.52 -2.95 -2.51
N GLY A 3 8.35 -2.99 -3.83
CA GLY A 3 9.08 -3.97 -4.63
C GLY A 3 10.58 -3.77 -4.39
N PRO A 4 11.39 -4.84 -4.47
CA PRO A 4 12.84 -4.71 -4.44
C PRO A 4 13.29 -3.62 -5.43
N ALA A 5 14.25 -2.79 -4.99
CA ALA A 5 14.87 -1.78 -5.85
C ALA A 5 15.36 -2.42 -7.17
N GLU A 6 15.42 -1.63 -8.25
CA GLU A 6 15.73 -2.14 -9.60
C GLU A 6 17.07 -2.87 -9.71
N ASP A 7 17.97 -2.58 -8.79
CA ASP A 7 19.34 -3.05 -8.67
C ASP A 7 19.57 -3.92 -7.43
N SER A 8 18.51 -4.39 -6.77
CA SER A 8 18.65 -5.20 -5.55
C SER A 8 18.94 -6.66 -5.86
N GLU A 9 19.75 -7.29 -4.99
CA GLU A 9 20.05 -8.72 -5.04
C GLU A 9 18.76 -9.58 -4.99
N GLU A 10 17.73 -9.11 -4.28
CA GLU A 10 16.43 -9.79 -4.20
C GLU A 10 15.70 -9.82 -5.55
N ARG A 11 15.88 -8.79 -6.39
CA ARG A 11 15.30 -8.75 -7.75
C ARG A 11 16.01 -9.75 -8.68
N GLN A 12 17.32 -9.88 -8.51
CA GLN A 12 18.13 -10.84 -9.25
C GLN A 12 17.78 -12.28 -8.85
N GLN A 13 17.65 -12.55 -7.55
CA GLN A 13 17.24 -13.85 -7.02
C GLN A 13 15.86 -14.27 -7.54
N LEU A 14 14.89 -13.34 -7.55
CA LEU A 14 13.56 -13.62 -8.08
C LEU A 14 13.58 -13.92 -9.59
N ALA A 15 14.40 -13.20 -10.37
CA ALA A 15 14.58 -13.47 -11.79
C ALA A 15 15.16 -14.88 -12.02
N ASP A 16 16.15 -15.27 -11.20
CA ASP A 16 16.80 -16.58 -11.30
C ASP A 16 15.83 -17.71 -10.90
N GLU A 17 15.04 -17.52 -9.86
CA GLU A 17 13.98 -18.48 -9.48
C GLU A 17 12.97 -18.69 -10.62
N MET A 18 12.49 -17.60 -11.25
CA MET A 18 11.55 -17.70 -12.37
C MET A 18 12.14 -18.48 -13.55
N LYS A 19 13.43 -18.27 -13.85
CA LYS A 19 14.14 -19.03 -14.89
C LYS A 19 14.29 -20.51 -14.54
N VAL A 20 14.54 -20.83 -13.27
CA VAL A 20 14.57 -22.22 -12.78
C VAL A 20 13.21 -22.92 -13.01
N PHE A 21 12.11 -22.17 -12.88
CA PHE A 21 10.76 -22.67 -13.18
C PHE A 21 10.38 -22.63 -14.67
N GLY A 22 11.31 -22.26 -15.56
CA GLY A 22 11.14 -22.32 -17.01
C GLY A 22 10.51 -21.07 -17.64
N ALA A 23 10.46 -19.95 -16.93
CA ALA A 23 10.04 -18.67 -17.52
C ALA A 23 11.04 -18.23 -18.59
N SER A 24 10.54 -17.67 -19.70
CA SER A 24 11.41 -17.08 -20.72
C SER A 24 12.01 -15.76 -20.24
N ASP A 25 13.12 -15.33 -20.85
CA ASP A 25 13.70 -14.01 -20.55
C ASP A 25 12.70 -12.87 -20.81
N GLU A 26 11.76 -13.06 -21.74
CA GLU A 26 10.70 -12.09 -22.05
C GLU A 26 9.65 -12.02 -20.93
N ASP A 27 9.19 -13.17 -20.41
CA ASP A 27 8.24 -13.25 -19.28
C ASP A 27 8.84 -12.66 -18.00
N VAL A 28 10.12 -12.95 -17.74
CA VAL A 28 10.85 -12.39 -16.58
C VAL A 28 10.98 -10.88 -16.73
N ALA A 29 11.32 -10.39 -17.92
CA ALA A 29 11.44 -8.96 -18.19
C ALA A 29 10.08 -8.24 -18.10
N GLU A 30 8.98 -8.86 -18.52
CA GLU A 30 7.63 -8.33 -18.37
C GLU A 30 7.20 -8.28 -16.90
N PHE A 31 7.37 -9.37 -16.15
CA PHE A 31 7.04 -9.44 -14.73
C PHE A 31 7.83 -8.44 -13.88
N LEU A 32 9.11 -8.23 -14.20
CA LEU A 32 9.94 -7.25 -13.51
C LEU A 32 9.58 -5.81 -13.91
N ARG A 33 9.08 -5.58 -15.13
CA ARG A 33 8.59 -4.27 -15.59
C ARG A 33 7.24 -3.90 -14.95
N SER A 34 6.29 -4.84 -14.91
CA SER A 34 4.93 -4.59 -14.41
C SER A 34 4.87 -4.20 -12.92
N ARG A 35 5.92 -4.49 -12.14
CA ARG A 35 6.04 -4.04 -10.75
C ARG A 35 6.30 -2.53 -10.59
N LYS A 36 6.55 -1.80 -11.70
CA LYS A 36 6.74 -0.34 -11.72
C LYS A 36 5.55 0.43 -12.30
N ASP A 37 4.60 -0.23 -12.93
CA ASP A 37 3.45 0.43 -13.53
C ASP A 37 2.47 0.80 -12.43
N LEU A 38 2.53 2.07 -12.02
CA LEU A 38 1.51 2.69 -11.16
C LEU A 38 0.11 2.67 -11.80
N ASP A 39 0.05 2.37 -13.10
CA ASP A 39 -1.16 2.24 -13.92
C ASP A 39 -1.59 0.77 -14.15
N ALA A 40 -0.94 -0.20 -13.51
CA ALA A 40 -1.39 -1.60 -13.61
C ALA A 40 -2.67 -1.80 -12.78
N ASP A 41 -3.72 -2.28 -13.43
CA ASP A 41 -4.95 -2.70 -12.75
C ASP A 41 -4.60 -3.80 -11.73
N PHE A 42 -4.96 -3.58 -10.47
CA PHE A 42 -4.80 -4.56 -9.41
C PHE A 42 -6.14 -5.01 -8.87
N TYR A 43 -6.25 -6.31 -8.58
CA TYR A 43 -7.44 -6.88 -7.99
C TYR A 43 -7.43 -6.72 -6.47
N VAL A 44 -8.55 -6.26 -5.91
CA VAL A 44 -8.78 -6.23 -4.47
C VAL A 44 -9.79 -7.30 -4.12
N TYR A 45 -9.44 -8.20 -3.19
CA TYR A 45 -10.38 -9.18 -2.66
C TYR A 45 -11.59 -8.48 -2.03
N GLU A 46 -12.81 -8.99 -2.29
CA GLU A 46 -14.07 -8.39 -1.85
C GLU A 46 -14.11 -8.07 -0.34
N GLU A 47 -13.54 -8.96 0.48
CA GLU A 47 -13.42 -8.79 1.93
C GLU A 47 -12.61 -7.55 2.36
N ASN A 48 -11.67 -7.11 1.53
CA ASN A 48 -10.81 -5.95 1.79
C ASN A 48 -11.39 -4.66 1.20
N TRP A 49 -12.33 -4.77 0.25
CA TRP A 49 -12.88 -3.62 -0.47
C TRP A 49 -13.50 -2.54 0.45
N PRO A 50 -14.27 -2.88 1.50
CA PRO A 50 -14.80 -1.87 2.42
C PRO A 50 -13.70 -1.08 3.15
N THR A 51 -12.57 -1.74 3.44
CA THR A 51 -11.42 -1.08 4.08
C THR A 51 -10.72 -0.14 3.10
N VAL A 52 -10.57 -0.54 1.84
CA VAL A 52 -9.99 0.30 0.79
C VAL A 52 -10.84 1.54 0.57
N LEU A 53 -12.16 1.38 0.45
CA LEU A 53 -13.07 2.52 0.36
C LEU A 53 -12.93 3.46 1.54
N TRP A 54 -12.93 2.92 2.77
CA TRP A 54 -12.75 3.74 3.96
C TRP A 54 -11.41 4.50 3.96
N PHE A 55 -10.33 3.86 3.51
CA PHE A 55 -9.02 4.49 3.33
C PHE A 55 -9.00 5.55 2.21
N LEU A 56 -9.92 5.54 1.25
CA LEU A 56 -9.96 6.55 0.20
C LEU A 56 -10.89 7.72 0.54
N GLU A 57 -11.91 7.46 1.36
CA GLU A 57 -12.97 8.44 1.67
C GLU A 57 -12.60 9.40 2.79
N VAL A 58 -11.77 8.99 3.76
CA VAL A 58 -11.39 9.87 4.88
C VAL A 58 -10.30 10.85 4.41
N SER A 59 -10.57 12.15 4.39
CA SER A 59 -9.60 13.15 3.96
C SER A 59 -8.50 13.43 5.00
N ASP A 60 -8.83 13.37 6.30
CA ASP A 60 -7.96 13.80 7.39
C ASP A 60 -7.35 12.63 8.20
N GLN A 61 -6.82 11.63 7.49
CA GLN A 61 -6.29 10.40 8.09
C GLN A 61 -4.94 10.55 8.79
N PHE A 62 -4.22 11.62 8.52
CA PHE A 62 -2.83 11.77 8.92
C PHE A 62 -2.60 13.07 9.69
N THR A 63 -1.67 13.01 10.64
CA THR A 63 -1.21 14.18 11.39
C THR A 63 0.11 14.65 10.82
N PHE A 64 0.17 15.92 10.44
CA PHE A 64 1.39 16.55 9.91
C PHE A 64 1.96 17.56 10.89
N THR A 65 3.28 17.52 11.09
CA THR A 65 4.03 18.50 11.87
C THR A 65 5.21 18.97 11.04
N GLN A 66 5.33 20.29 10.81
CA GLN A 66 6.39 20.88 10.00
C GLN A 66 6.53 20.24 8.60
N GLY A 67 5.39 19.89 7.99
CA GLY A 67 5.34 19.23 6.68
C GLY A 67 5.59 17.72 6.70
N ILE A 68 6.01 17.15 7.83
CA ILE A 68 6.31 15.71 7.96
C ILE A 68 5.08 14.96 8.47
N CYS A 69 4.77 13.81 7.87
CA CYS A 69 3.71 12.93 8.35
C CYS A 69 4.16 12.23 9.64
N THR A 70 3.62 12.67 10.77
CA THR A 70 4.00 12.14 12.10
C THR A 70 3.21 10.90 12.51
N GLY A 71 2.11 10.62 11.82
CA GLY A 71 1.33 9.41 12.08
C GLY A 71 -0.12 9.52 11.66
N VAL A 72 -0.92 8.59 12.19
CA VAL A 72 -2.33 8.41 11.86
C VAL A 72 -3.21 9.19 12.84
N ASN A 73 -4.19 9.93 12.34
CA ASN A 73 -5.18 10.66 13.10
C ASN A 73 -6.37 9.76 13.48
N LEU A 74 -6.13 8.81 14.38
CA LEU A 74 -7.18 7.88 14.85
C LEU A 74 -8.43 8.58 15.42
N PRO A 75 -8.31 9.68 16.20
CA PRO A 75 -9.49 10.41 16.66
C PRO A 75 -10.34 10.97 15.52
N GLY A 76 -9.72 11.56 14.49
CA GLY A 76 -10.42 12.08 13.32
C GLY A 76 -11.11 10.98 12.52
N ILE A 77 -10.43 9.86 12.31
CA ILE A 77 -11.01 8.68 11.61
C ILE A 77 -12.22 8.15 12.36
N LYS A 78 -12.16 8.07 13.69
CA LYS A 78 -13.29 7.65 14.51
C LYS A 78 -14.45 8.64 14.40
N ALA A 79 -14.17 9.93 14.50
CA ALA A 79 -15.19 10.97 14.40
C ALA A 79 -15.87 10.96 13.03
N ASP A 80 -15.11 10.82 11.95
CA ASP A 80 -15.63 10.67 10.59
C ASP A 80 -16.53 9.44 10.46
N ALA A 81 -16.07 8.28 10.94
CA ALA A 81 -16.88 7.06 10.90
C ALA A 81 -18.17 7.19 11.72
N ASP A 82 -18.11 7.83 12.90
CA ASP A 82 -19.29 8.09 13.73
C ASP A 82 -20.25 9.08 13.03
N MET A 83 -19.74 10.11 12.35
CA MET A 83 -20.54 11.12 11.62
C MET A 83 -21.12 10.59 10.29
N ALA A 84 -20.42 9.68 9.62
CA ALA A 84 -20.86 9.02 8.41
C ALA A 84 -21.79 7.83 8.70
N GLU A 85 -22.09 7.56 9.98
CA GLU A 85 -22.87 6.41 10.44
C GLU A 85 -22.34 5.09 9.85
N ARG A 86 -21.00 4.96 9.75
CA ARG A 86 -20.36 3.81 9.14
C ARG A 86 -20.35 2.62 10.10
N ASP A 87 -20.96 1.53 9.68
CA ASP A 87 -20.78 0.23 10.34
C ASP A 87 -19.44 -0.39 9.93
N TYR A 88 -18.60 -0.72 10.91
CA TYR A 88 -17.32 -1.39 10.66
C TYR A 88 -16.99 -2.45 11.72
N THR A 89 -16.29 -3.49 11.28
CA THR A 89 -15.83 -4.59 12.12
C THR A 89 -14.44 -4.31 12.69
N SER A 90 -14.07 -5.05 13.74
CA SER A 90 -12.69 -5.01 14.28
C SER A 90 -11.64 -5.42 13.23
N ALA A 91 -11.98 -6.34 12.32
CA ALA A 91 -11.09 -6.77 11.26
C ALA A 91 -10.82 -5.63 10.26
N GLN A 92 -11.86 -4.94 9.79
CA GLN A 92 -11.72 -3.79 8.91
C GLN A 92 -10.88 -2.67 9.54
N TYR A 93 -11.10 -2.36 10.82
CA TYR A 93 -10.26 -1.39 11.53
C TYR A 93 -8.78 -1.80 11.60
N LYS A 94 -8.48 -3.08 11.85
CA LYS A 94 -7.09 -3.58 11.86
C LYS A 94 -6.43 -3.48 10.47
N SER A 95 -7.18 -3.81 9.42
CA SER A 95 -6.72 -3.68 8.03
C SER A 95 -6.47 -2.20 7.69
N LEU A 96 -7.39 -1.30 8.06
CA LEU A 96 -7.25 0.14 7.86
C LEU A 96 -5.98 0.66 8.53
N ARG A 97 -5.75 0.28 9.78
CA ARG A 97 -4.56 0.67 10.54
C ARG A 97 -3.26 0.19 9.88
N THR A 98 -3.29 -0.97 9.22
CA THR A 98 -2.14 -1.50 8.48
C THR A 98 -1.88 -0.68 7.22
N MET A 99 -2.92 -0.34 6.46
CA MET A 99 -2.82 0.53 5.28
C MET A 99 -2.27 1.90 5.65
N MET A 100 -2.83 2.56 6.67
CA MET A 100 -2.39 3.88 7.10
C MET A 100 -0.94 3.90 7.60
N ARG A 101 -0.51 2.89 8.38
CA ARG A 101 0.91 2.78 8.80
C ARG A 101 1.85 2.62 7.61
N THR A 102 1.42 1.89 6.58
CA THR A 102 2.19 1.74 5.35
C THR A 102 2.26 3.07 4.61
N ALA A 103 1.11 3.76 4.44
CA ALA A 103 1.05 5.07 3.82
C ALA A 103 1.95 6.11 4.50
N VAL A 104 1.99 6.16 5.84
CA VAL A 104 2.91 7.06 6.58
C VAL A 104 4.37 6.79 6.21
N LYS A 105 4.79 5.52 6.14
CA LYS A 105 6.16 5.17 5.75
C LYS A 105 6.47 5.61 4.33
N GLU A 106 5.55 5.37 3.40
CA GLU A 106 5.67 5.74 1.99
C GLU A 106 5.76 7.27 1.81
N LEU A 107 4.89 8.02 2.51
CA LEU A 107 4.89 9.48 2.48
C LEU A 107 6.22 10.05 3.00
N ASN A 108 6.73 9.51 4.11
CA ASN A 108 8.00 9.96 4.68
C ASN A 108 9.19 9.58 3.81
N ALA A 109 9.22 8.38 3.23
CA ALA A 109 10.29 7.96 2.32
C ALA A 109 10.42 8.86 1.09
N ARG A 110 9.31 9.41 0.58
CA ARG A 110 9.31 10.35 -0.56
C ARG A 110 9.74 11.77 -0.21
N MET A 111 9.78 12.13 1.07
CA MET A 111 10.27 13.44 1.51
C MET A 111 11.78 13.47 1.76
N GLU A 112 12.42 12.29 1.88
CA GLU A 112 13.87 12.15 2.07
C GLU A 112 14.66 12.13 0.75
N THR A 113 13.97 12.17 -0.40
CA THR A 113 14.50 12.29 -1.77
C THR A 113 14.35 13.69 -2.34
#